data_AF-A0A3D5APS1-F1
#
_entry.id   AF-A0A3D5APS1-F1
#
_cell.length_a   1.000
_cell.length_b   1.000
_cell.length_c   1.000
_cell.angle_alpha   90.00
_cell.angle_beta   90.00
_cell.angle_gamma   90.00
#
_symmetry.space_group_name_H-M   'P 1'
#
loop_
_entity.id
_entity.type
_entity.pdbx_description
1 polymer ?
#
loop_
_entity_poly.entity_id
_entity_poly.type
_entity_poly.pdbx_seq_one_letter_code
_entity_poly.pdbx_strand_id
1 'polypeptide(L)' 'MRPVVLVDGIVAGVWHQRRSGRKIHITVEPFAKLTAKRRKELDAQVQRIGEVLEGKPAMTIGTVTARSHL' A
#
# COMPACT_ATOMS: atom_id res chain seq x y z
N MET A 1 4.10 -11.28 -6.74
CA MET A 1 3.03 -10.50 -7.39
C MET A 1 3.35 -9.01 -7.23
N ARG A 2 3.31 -8.21 -8.30
CA ARG A 2 3.47 -6.74 -8.23
C ARG A 2 2.09 -6.10 -8.36
N PRO A 3 1.48 -5.66 -7.25
CA PRO A 3 0.16 -5.06 -7.31
C PRO A 3 0.24 -3.54 -7.57
N VAL A 4 -0.85 -2.96 -8.10
CA VAL A 4 -0.96 -1.54 -8.48
C VAL A 4 -1.92 -0.82 -7.52
N VAL A 5 -1.63 0.45 -7.16
CA VAL A 5 -2.53 1.26 -6.32
C VAL A 5 -3.43 2.12 -7.21
N LEU A 6 -4.73 2.07 -6.93
CA LEU A 6 -5.74 2.93 -7.57
C LEU A 6 -6.28 3.93 -6.54
N VAL A 7 -6.24 5.21 -6.88
CA VAL A 7 -6.89 6.29 -6.13
C VAL A 7 -7.84 6.98 -7.09
N ASP A 8 -9.11 7.10 -6.74
CA ASP A 8 -10.17 7.68 -7.60
C ASP A 8 -10.31 6.99 -8.98
N GLY A 9 -9.87 5.73 -9.13
CA GLY A 9 -9.84 5.02 -10.43
C GLY A 9 -8.64 5.34 -11.32
N ILE A 10 -7.70 6.17 -10.84
CA ILE A 10 -6.43 6.50 -11.52
C ILE A 10 -5.29 5.72 -10.88
N VAL A 11 -4.40 5.14 -11.69
CA VAL A 11 -3.17 4.51 -11.21
C VAL A 11 -2.28 5.58 -10.57
N ALA A 12 -2.16 5.53 -9.24
CA ALA A 12 -1.49 6.57 -8.45
C ALA A 12 -0.08 6.19 -7.98
N GLY A 13 0.33 4.93 -8.18
CA GLY A 13 1.62 4.43 -7.75
C GLY A 13 1.75 2.91 -7.74
N VAL A 14 2.94 2.45 -7.35
CA VAL A 14 3.23 1.03 -7.10
C VAL A 14 3.06 0.75 -5.62
N TRP A 15 2.63 -0.46 -5.27
CA TRP A 15 2.71 -0.91 -3.89
C TRP A 15 3.31 -2.30 -3.75
N HIS A 16 3.79 -2.57 -2.54
CA HIS A 16 4.24 -3.88 -2.12
C HIS A 16 3.69 -4.20 -0.74
N GLN A 17 3.31 -5.47 -0.55
CA GLN A 17 2.83 -5.99 0.71
C GLN A 17 3.77 -7.07 1.23
N ARG A 18 4.14 -6.95 2.50
CA ARG A 18 4.85 -7.99 3.24
C ARG A 18 4.08 -8.34 4.51
N ARG A 19 3.81 -9.62 4.71
CA ARG A 19 3.22 -10.14 5.96
C ARG A 19 4.30 -10.77 6.84
N SER A 20 4.21 -10.53 8.15
CA SER A 20 4.98 -11.23 9.18
C SER A 20 4.08 -11.51 10.39
N GLY A 21 3.70 -12.77 10.57
CA GLY A 21 2.67 -13.14 11.55
C GLY A 21 1.34 -12.41 11.27
N ARG A 22 0.89 -11.61 12.25
CA ARG A 22 -0.30 -10.75 12.10
C ARG A 22 0.00 -9.39 11.48
N LYS A 23 1.26 -8.95 11.39
CA LYS A 23 1.59 -7.63 10.84
C LYS A 23 1.56 -7.66 9.32
N ILE A 24 0.90 -6.68 8.72
CA ILE A 24 0.84 -6.48 7.27
C ILE A 24 1.45 -5.11 6.97
N HIS A 25 2.65 -5.10 6.39
CA HIS A 25 3.31 -3.88 5.96
C HIS A 25 2.99 -3.62 4.49
N ILE A 26 2.49 -2.43 4.22
CA ILE A 26 2.17 -1.96 2.87
C ILE A 26 3.07 -0.76 2.58
N THR A 27 3.91 -0.86 1.56
CA THR A 27 4.69 0.27 1.05
C THR A 27 4.03 0.79 -0.20
N VAL A 28 3.78 2.09 -0.28
CA VAL A 28 3.25 2.77 -1.46
C VAL A 28 4.29 3.75 -1.98
N GLU A 29 4.63 3.61 -3.25
CA GLU A 29 5.44 4.55 -4.02
C GLU A 29 4.52 5.33 -4.96
N PRO A 30 4.15 6.57 -4.60
CA PRO A 30 3.24 7.35 -5.42
C PRO A 30 3.98 7.99 -6.60
N PHE A 31 3.34 8.08 -7.77
CA PHE A 31 3.91 8.72 -8.95
C PHE A 31 3.94 10.26 -8.89
N ALA A 32 3.22 10.83 -7.92
CA ALA A 32 3.22 12.26 -7.62
C ALA A 32 2.99 12.49 -6.12
N LYS A 33 3.25 13.71 -5.63
CA LYS A 33 2.96 14.05 -4.23
C LYS A 33 1.48 13.82 -3.91
N LEU A 34 1.22 13.12 -2.80
CA LEU A 34 -0.14 12.88 -2.31
C LEU A 34 -0.67 14.13 -1.59
N THR A 35 -1.93 14.47 -1.86
CA THR A 35 -2.67 15.43 -1.03
C THR A 35 -3.05 14.77 0.31
N ALA A 36 -3.38 15.57 1.32
CA ALA A 36 -3.86 15.05 2.60
C ALA A 36 -5.12 14.18 2.46
N LYS A 37 -6.03 14.55 1.55
CA LYS A 37 -7.23 13.77 1.23
C LYS A 37 -6.88 12.39 0.69
N ARG A 38 -6.01 12.32 -0.32
CA ARG A 38 -5.56 11.06 -0.92
C ARG A 38 -4.82 10.19 0.08
N ARG A 39 -4.02 10.80 0.97
CA ARG A 39 -3.35 10.06 2.05
C ARG A 39 -4.36 9.36 2.97
N LYS A 40 -5.43 10.07 3.35
CA LYS A 40 -6.50 9.52 4.20
C LYS A 40 -7.27 8.39 3.51
N GLU A 41 -7.53 8.51 2.21
CA GLU A 41 -8.17 7.45 1.41
C GLU A 41 -7.31 6.18 1.36
N LEU A 42 -5.99 6.34 1.15
CA LEU A 42 -5.05 5.22 1.21
C LEU A 42 -5.02 4.57 2.61
N ASP A 43 -5.02 5.36 3.68
CA ASP A 43 -5.07 4.83 5.05
C ASP A 43 -6.35 3.97 5.25
N ALA A 44 -7.51 4.41 4.75
CA ALA A 44 -8.76 3.65 4.82
C ALA A 44 -8.70 2.34 4.02
N GLN A 45 -8.11 2.35 2.82
CA GLN A 45 -7.89 1.14 2.03
C GLN A 45 -6.96 0.15 2.74
N VAL A 46 -5.89 0.65 3.37
CA VAL A 46 -4.95 -0.16 4.14
C VAL A 46 -5.64 -0.83 5.34
N GLN A 47 -6.53 -0.12 6.04
CA GLN A 47 -7.34 -0.73 7.11
C GLN A 47 -8.21 -1.87 6.57
N ARG A 48 -8.88 -1.66 5.43
CA ARG A 48 -9.69 -2.69 4.77
C ARG A 48 -8.88 -3.93 4.37
N ILE A 49 -7.64 -3.75 3.91
CA ILE A 49 -6.74 -4.89 3.64
C ILE A 49 -6.44 -5.66 4.93
N GLY A 50 -6.24 -4.95 6.05
CA GLY A 50 -6.08 -5.57 7.36
C GLY A 50 -7.28 -6.42 7.77
N GLU A 51 -8.49 -5.91 7.58
CA GLU A 51 -9.74 -6.63 7.84
C GLU A 51 -9.85 -7.89 6.97
N VAL A 52 -9.70 -7.76 5.65
CA VAL A 52 -9.81 -8.88 4.69
C VAL A 52 -8.77 -9.97 4.95
N LEU A 53 -7.56 -9.59 5.36
CA LEU A 53 -6.47 -10.52 5.60
C LEU A 53 -6.32 -10.90 7.08
N GLU A 54 -7.25 -10.49 7.94
CA GLU A 54 -7.24 -10.76 9.38
C GLU A 54 -5.87 -10.44 10.03
N GLY A 55 -5.35 -9.25 9.74
CA GLY A 55 -4.06 -8.77 10.20
C GLY A 55 -4.09 -7.32 10.68
N LYS A 56 -2.98 -6.88 11.26
CA LYS A 56 -2.74 -5.50 11.70
C LYS A 56 -1.97 -4.77 10.61
N PRO A 57 -2.62 -3.88 9.85
CA PRO A 57 -1.97 -3.23 8.72
C PRO A 57 -1.20 -1.98 9.17
N ALA A 58 -0.12 -1.69 8.47
CA ALA A 58 0.64 -0.45 8.60
C ALA A 58 1.13 0.00 7.23
N MET A 59 0.99 1.29 6.93
CA MET A 59 1.41 1.88 5.66
C MET A 59 2.67 2.72 5.80
N THR A 60 3.59 2.54 4.86
CA THR A 60 4.74 3.42 4.64
C THR A 60 4.62 4.05 3.25
N ILE A 61 4.88 5.36 3.14
CA ILE A 61 5.08 6.02 1.85
C ILE A 61 6.57 6.09 1.57
N GLY A 62 7.00 5.63 0.40
CA GLY A 62 8.39 5.61 0.00
C GLY A 62 8.61 4.63 -1.14
N THR A 63 9.85 4.60 -1.66
CA THR A 63 10.22 3.72 -2.77
C THR A 63 9.92 2.25 -2.44
N VAL A 64 9.24 1.56 -3.37
CA VAL A 64 8.98 0.14 -3.27
C VAL A 64 10.24 -0.61 -3.70
N THR A 65 11.02 -1.06 -2.72
CA THR A 65 12.13 -1.99 -2.93
C THR A 65 11.59 -3.41 -3.05
N ALA A 66 10.92 -3.72 -4.17
CA ALA A 66 10.63 -5.10 -4.50
C ALA A 66 11.96 -5.79 -4.82
N ARG A 67 12.45 -6.70 -3.96
CA ARG A 67 13.56 -7.59 -4.33
C ARG A 67 13.20 -8.26 -5.66
N SER A 68 14.08 -8.14 -6.64
CA SER A 68 14.00 -8.83 -7.93
C SER A 68 13.74 -10.31 -7.65
N HIS A 69 12.59 -10.82 -8.08
CA HIS A 69 12.40 -12.26 -8.14
C HIS A 69 13.31 -12.77 -9.27
N LEU A 70 14.23 -13.67 -8.92
CA LEU A 70 14.78 -14.65 -9.87
C LEU A 70 13.65 -15.58 -10.32
#